data_AF-A0A0S8KSK7-F1
#
_entry.id   AF-A0A0S8KSK7-F1
#
_cell.length_a   1.000
_cell.length_b   1.000
_cell.length_c   1.000
_cell.angle_alpha   90.00
_cell.angle_beta   90.00
_cell.angle_gamma   90.00
#
_symmetry.space_group_name_H-M   'P 1'
#
loop_
_entity.id
_entity.type
_entity.pdbx_description
1 polymer ?
#
loop_
_entity_poly.entity_id
_entity_poly.type
_entity_poly.pdbx_seq_one_letter_code
_entity_poly.pdbx_strand_id
1 'polypeptide(L)' 'TAGLNDPRVQYWEPAKWAAKLRAFKTDNNLLLLKTKMGAGHSGASGRYDRLKDTAFVYAFIFDLFGIQK' A
#
# COMPACT_ATOMS: atom_id res chain seq x y z
N THR A 1 -1.08 1.21 3.31
CA THR A 1 -0.14 2.00 2.49
C THR A 1 0.61 2.96 3.41
N ALA A 2 1.75 3.51 3.00
CA ALA A 2 2.54 4.45 3.81
C ALA A 2 3.18 5.54 2.93
N GLY A 3 3.49 6.71 3.50
CA GLY A 3 4.34 7.72 2.87
C GLY A 3 5.72 7.72 3.52
N LEU A 4 6.80 7.74 2.72
CA LEU A 4 8.17 7.77 3.26
C LEU A 4 8.42 9.04 4.10
N ASN A 5 7.88 10.17 3.64
CA ASN A 5 8.10 11.49 4.22
C ASN A 5 6.89 11.95 5.04
N ASP A 6 6.16 11.02 5.67
CA ASP A 6 5.00 11.36 6.50
C ASP A 6 5.49 11.83 7.89
N PRO A 7 5.35 13.13 8.23
CA PRO A 7 5.80 13.63 9.52
C PRO A 7 4.87 13.25 10.68
N ARG A 8 3.63 12.82 10.40
CA ARG A 8 2.60 12.50 11.40
C ARG A 8 2.66 11.03 11.80
N VAL A 9 2.76 10.14 10.82
CA VAL A 9 2.79 8.68 11.01
C VAL A 9 3.90 8.09 10.16
N GLN A 10 4.96 7.65 10.82
CA GLN A 10 6.20 7.31 10.15
C GLN A 10 6.11 5.96 9.42
N TYR A 11 6.74 5.84 8.25
CA TYR A 11 6.61 4.65 7.38
C TYR A 11 7.03 3.33 8.05
N TRP A 12 7.89 3.38 9.07
CA TRP A 12 8.34 2.18 9.77
C TRP A 12 7.26 1.54 10.63
N GLU A 13 6.23 2.29 11.05
CA GLU A 13 5.11 1.74 11.81
C GLU A 13 4.33 0.70 10.98
N PRO A 14 3.79 1.03 9.79
CA PRO A 14 3.16 0.03 8.93
C PRO A 14 4.17 -1.00 8.39
N ALA A 15 5.46 -0.67 8.27
CA ALA A 15 6.49 -1.65 7.88
C ALA A 15 6.66 -2.75 8.93
N LYS A 16 6.81 -2.39 10.20
CA LYS A 16 6.88 -3.37 11.31
C LYS A 16 5.60 -4.20 11.37
N TRP A 17 4.44 -3.58 11.18
CA TRP A 17 3.17 -4.29 11.16
C TRP A 17 3.07 -5.30 10.01
N ALA A 18 3.42 -4.89 8.79
CA ALA A 18 3.42 -5.79 7.63
C ALA A 18 4.40 -6.96 7.81
N ALA A 19 5.59 -6.69 8.38
CA ALA A 19 6.56 -7.74 8.70
C ALA A 19 5.99 -8.73 9.73
N LYS A 20 5.34 -8.23 10.79
CA LYS A 20 4.67 -9.08 11.78
C LYS A 20 3.58 -9.92 11.12
N LEU A 21 2.68 -9.32 10.34
CA LEU A 21 1.63 -10.07 9.65
C LEU A 21 2.19 -11.17 8.75
N ARG A 22 3.26 -10.90 7.99
CA ARG A 22 3.93 -11.91 7.16
C ARG A 22 4.51 -13.05 7.97
N ALA A 23 5.08 -12.78 9.14
CA ALA A 23 5.62 -13.81 10.02
C ALA A 23 4.55 -14.71 10.65
N PHE A 24 3.35 -14.18 10.91
CA PHE A 24 2.25 -14.91 11.56
C PHE A 24 1.20 -15.46 10.58
N LYS A 25 1.31 -15.15 9.30
CA LYS A 25 0.33 -15.57 8.30
C LYS A 25 0.39 -17.08 8.09
N THR A 26 -0.78 -17.72 8.08
CA THR A 26 -0.95 -19.17 7.88
C THR A 26 -1.48 -19.55 6.50
N ASP A 27 -1.80 -18.55 5.68
CA ASP A 27 -2.42 -18.71 4.37
C ASP A 27 -1.52 -18.18 3.24
N ASN A 28 -1.88 -18.48 2.00
CA ASN A 28 -1.09 -18.13 0.81
C ASN A 28 -1.58 -16.85 0.10
N ASN A 29 -2.49 -16.07 0.69
CA ASN A 29 -3.02 -14.86 0.07
C ASN A 29 -1.94 -13.77 -0.01
N LEU A 30 -2.02 -12.90 -1.03
CA LEU A 30 -1.03 -11.85 -1.23
C LEU A 30 -1.12 -10.78 -0.12
N LEU A 31 0.01 -10.48 0.54
CA LEU A 31 0.11 -9.44 1.57
C LEU A 31 1.17 -8.39 1.18
N LEU A 32 0.68 -7.20 0.81
CA LEU A 32 1.51 -6.12 0.30
C LEU A 32 1.48 -4.88 1.20
N LEU A 33 2.67 -4.31 1.42
CA LEU A 33 2.82 -2.93 1.91
C LEU A 33 3.32 -2.06 0.74
N LYS A 34 2.48 -1.13 0.28
CA LYS A 34 2.87 -0.09 -0.67
C LYS A 34 3.34 1.17 0.09
N THR A 35 4.61 1.49 -0.05
CA THR A 35 5.21 2.74 0.45
C THR A 35 5.41 3.70 -0.71
N LYS A 36 4.92 4.94 -0.56
CA LYS A 36 5.07 6.01 -1.53
C LYS A 36 6.33 6.81 -1.20
N MET A 37 7.37 6.66 -2.03
CA MET A 37 8.70 7.20 -1.76
C MET A 37 8.79 8.73 -1.76
N GLY A 38 7.91 9.42 -2.49
CA GLY A 38 7.86 10.88 -2.56
C GLY A 38 6.74 11.54 -1.76
N ALA A 39 5.94 10.77 -1.02
CA ALA A 39 4.73 11.26 -0.38
C ALA A 39 4.86 11.37 1.14
N GLY A 40 4.13 12.34 1.71
CA GLY A 40 3.86 12.43 3.14
C GLY A 40 2.50 11.84 3.51
N HIS A 41 1.89 12.38 4.58
CA HIS A 41 0.65 11.84 5.16
C HIS A 41 -0.53 11.74 4.19
N SER A 42 -0.75 12.78 3.39
CA SER A 42 -1.89 12.86 2.49
C SER A 42 -1.66 12.17 1.14
N GLY A 43 -0.57 11.42 0.99
CA GLY A 43 -0.20 10.79 -0.27
C GLY A 43 0.54 11.73 -1.22
N ALA A 44 0.65 11.31 -2.48
CA ALA A 44 1.35 12.08 -3.51
C ALA A 44 0.49 13.27 -3.98
N SER A 45 1.12 14.42 -4.21
CA SER A 45 0.44 15.69 -4.53
C SER A 45 0.19 15.91 -6.02
N GLY A 46 0.68 15.05 -6.91
CA GLY A 46 0.50 15.20 -8.35
C GLY A 46 -0.95 15.02 -8.78
N ARG A 47 -1.39 15.82 -9.77
CA ARG A 47 -2.76 15.82 -10.32
C ARG A 47 -3.29 14.43 -10.65
N TYR A 48 -2.43 13.57 -11.19
CA TYR A 48 -2.79 12.21 -11.62
C TYR A 48 -2.39 11.13 -10.61
N ASP A 49 -1.66 11.46 -9.56
CA ASP A 49 -1.15 10.43 -8.64
C ASP A 49 -2.28 9.80 -7.82
N ARG A 50 -3.31 10.59 -7.49
CA ARG A 50 -4.54 10.04 -6.89
C ARG A 50 -5.19 9.01 -7.80
N LEU A 51 -5.28 9.27 -9.11
CA LEU A 51 -5.86 8.31 -10.06
C LEU A 51 -5.01 7.04 -10.19
N LYS A 52 -3.67 7.17 -10.21
CA LYS A 52 -2.76 6.02 -10.21
C LYS A 52 -2.89 5.19 -8.93
N ASP A 53 -3.02 5.84 -7.78
CA ASP A 53 -3.24 5.16 -6.51
C ASP A 53 -4.58 4.41 -6.49
N THR A 54 -5.64 5.05 -6.97
CA THR A 54 -6.96 4.42 -7.12
C THR A 54 -6.89 3.22 -8.07
N ALA A 55 -6.28 3.38 -9.25
CA ALA A 55 -6.13 2.30 -10.21
C ALA A 55 -5.33 1.12 -9.64
N PHE A 56 -4.27 1.40 -8.89
CA PHE A 56 -3.48 0.36 -8.21
C PHE A 56 -4.32 -0.44 -7.20
N VAL A 57 -5.14 0.26 -6.38
CA VAL A 57 -6.00 -0.42 -5.39
C VAL A 57 -7.03 -1.29 -6.09
N TYR A 58 -7.70 -0.80 -7.13
CA TYR A 58 -8.66 -1.60 -7.90
C TYR A 58 -8.00 -2.80 -8.58
N ALA A 59 -6.84 -2.61 -9.21
CA ALA A 59 -6.10 -3.70 -9.83
C ALA A 59 -5.72 -4.79 -8.81
N PHE A 60 -5.24 -4.39 -7.61
CA PHE A 60 -4.93 -5.33 -6.54
C PHE A 60 -6.18 -6.11 -6.06
N ILE A 61 -7.31 -5.43 -5.94
CA ILE A 61 -8.58 -6.08 -5.56
C ILE A 61 -9.02 -7.06 -6.65
N PHE A 62 -9.04 -6.65 -7.91
CA PHE A 62 -9.44 -7.51 -9.02
C PHE A 62 -8.52 -8.74 -9.16
N ASP A 63 -7.22 -8.56 -8.98
CA ASP A 63 -6.24 -9.66 -8.97
C ASP A 63 -6.53 -10.67 -7.85
N LEU A 64 -6.82 -10.19 -6.62
CA LEU A 64 -7.21 -11.06 -5.50
C LEU A 64 -8.50 -11.83 -5.74
N PHE A 65 -9.46 -11.26 -6.48
CA PHE A 65 -10.73 -11.92 -6.81
C PHE A 65 -10.68 -12.70 -8.13
N GLY A 66 -9.53 -12.75 -8.82
CA GLY A 66 -9.40 -13.42 -10.11
C GLY A 66 -10.23 -12.79 -11.24
N ILE A 67 -10.57 -11.51 -11.13
CA ILE A 67 -11.35 -10.79 -12.13
C ILE A 67 -10.39 -10.35 -13.25
N GLN A 68 -10.57 -10.94 -14.43
CA GLN A 68 -9.82 -10.57 -15.63
C GLN A 68 -10.64 -9.65 -16.55
N LYS A 69 -9.94 -8.95 -17.43
CA LYS A 69 -10.52 -8.01 -18.40
C LYS A 69 -11.20 -8.75 -19.55
#